data_AF-A0A2D5HZX9-F1
#
_entry.id   AF-A0A2D5HZX9-F1
#
_cell.length_a   1.000
_cell.length_b   1.000
_cell.length_c   1.000
_cell.angle_alpha   90.00
_cell.angle_beta   90.00
_cell.angle_gamma   90.00
#
_symmetry.space_group_name_H-M   'P 1'
#
loop_
_entity.id
_entity.type
_entity.pdbx_description
1 polymer ?
#
loop_
_entity_poly.entity_id
_entity_poly.type
_entity_poly.pdbx_seq_one_letter_code
_entity_poly.pdbx_strand_id
1 'polypeptide(L)'
;LVLAKGANNIALKIREEASLHGIEIFSAPPLARALYFTTKINEAIPQELYYAVAQVIAYVFNLNSVSQDGLSPEKPRPEVPATMNFDSNGKKM
;
A
#
# COMPACT_ATOMS: atom_id res chain seq x y z
N LEU A 1 -9.18 5.24 -3.90
CA LEU A 1 -10.20 4.17 -3.98
C LEU A 1 -9.51 2.83 -3.78
N VAL A 2 -10.05 1.93 -2.95
CA VAL A 2 -9.54 0.55 -2.88
C VAL A 2 -10.25 -0.30 -3.93
N LEU A 3 -9.50 -0.79 -4.92
CA LEU A 3 -10.04 -1.57 -6.04
C LEU A 3 -10.12 -3.06 -5.72
N ALA A 4 -9.14 -3.59 -4.99
CA ALA A 4 -9.08 -4.98 -4.57
C ALA A 4 -8.40 -5.06 -3.20
N LYS A 5 -8.85 -6.01 -2.37
CA LYS A 5 -8.19 -6.38 -1.12
C LYS A 5 -8.48 -7.85 -0.79
N GLY A 6 -7.57 -8.50 -0.07
CA GLY A 6 -7.73 -9.88 0.35
C GLY A 6 -6.70 -10.28 1.40
N ALA A 7 -6.90 -11.45 1.99
CA ALA A 7 -5.96 -12.11 2.90
C ALA A 7 -5.63 -13.52 2.38
N ASN A 8 -4.51 -14.07 2.85
CA ASN A 8 -4.06 -15.43 2.53
C ASN A 8 -4.05 -15.70 1.01
N ASN A 9 -4.75 -16.75 0.56
CA ASN A 9 -4.80 -17.14 -0.86
C ASN A 9 -5.34 -16.04 -1.78
N ILE A 10 -6.27 -15.21 -1.32
CA ILE A 10 -6.78 -14.09 -2.11
C ILE A 10 -5.67 -13.04 -2.30
N ALA A 11 -4.92 -12.73 -1.25
CA ALA A 11 -3.79 -11.80 -1.34
C ALA A 11 -2.68 -12.35 -2.25
N LEU A 12 -2.42 -13.66 -2.20
CA LEU A 12 -1.49 -14.32 -3.11
C LEU A 12 -1.94 -14.14 -4.57
N LYS A 13 -3.22 -14.41 -4.86
CA LYS A 13 -3.77 -14.26 -6.21
C LYS A 13 -3.71 -12.81 -6.72
N ILE A 14 -4.00 -11.83 -5.87
CA ILE A 14 -3.86 -10.40 -6.24
C ILE A 14 -2.42 -10.08 -6.62
N ARG A 15 -1.43 -10.60 -5.89
CA ARG A 15 0.00 -10.39 -6.19
C ARG A 15 0.43 -11.07 -7.49
N GLU A 16 -0.09 -12.27 -7.77
CA GLU A 16 0.15 -12.95 -9.04
C GLU A 16 -0.37 -12.13 -10.22
N GLU A 17 -1.63 -11.66 -10.15
CA GLU A 17 -2.23 -10.82 -11.19
C GLU A 17 -1.48 -9.49 -11.34
N ALA A 18 -1.04 -8.87 -10.24
CA ALA A 18 -0.22 -7.65 -10.28
C ALA A 18 1.09 -7.87 -11.05
N SER A 19 1.82 -8.96 -10.75
CA SER A 19 3.05 -9.31 -11.46
C SER A 19 2.82 -9.55 -12.96
N LEU A 20 1.73 -10.23 -13.33
CA LEU A 20 1.39 -10.49 -14.73
C LEU A 20 1.14 -9.22 -15.55
N HIS A 21 0.65 -8.16 -14.90
CA HIS A 21 0.32 -6.88 -15.54
C HIS A 21 1.37 -5.79 -15.31
N GLY A 22 2.52 -6.12 -14.71
CA GLY A 22 3.58 -5.16 -14.43
C GLY A 22 3.20 -4.10 -13.38
N ILE A 23 2.32 -4.44 -12.45
CA ILE A 23 1.93 -3.56 -11.34
C ILE A 23 2.91 -3.74 -10.18
N GLU A 24 3.54 -2.64 -9.76
CA GLU A 24 4.55 -2.62 -8.70
C GLU A 24 3.98 -3.07 -7.33
N ILE A 25 4.73 -3.91 -6.61
CA ILE A 25 4.33 -4.42 -5.29
C ILE A 25 5.12 -3.73 -4.19
N PHE A 26 4.49 -2.74 -3.55
CA PHE A 26 5.08 -2.03 -2.42
C PHE A 26 4.73 -2.70 -1.07
N SER A 27 5.72 -3.35 -0.43
CA SER A 27 5.53 -3.91 0.91
C SER A 27 5.69 -2.84 2.01
N ALA A 28 4.58 -2.55 2.69
CA ALA A 28 4.51 -1.79 3.95
C ALA A 28 3.45 -2.41 4.89
N PRO A 29 3.85 -3.36 5.75
CA PRO A 29 2.90 -4.16 6.52
C PRO A 29 1.91 -3.37 7.40
N PRO A 30 2.33 -2.33 8.15
CA PRO A 30 1.38 -1.52 8.94
C PRO A 30 0.34 -0.82 8.07
N LEU A 31 0.77 -0.18 6.97
CA LEU A 31 -0.11 0.54 6.06
C LEU A 31 -1.08 -0.40 5.33
N ALA A 32 -0.60 -1.57 4.89
CA ALA A 32 -1.44 -2.57 4.25
C ALA A 32 -2.56 -3.05 5.18
N ARG A 33 -2.27 -3.26 6.47
CA ARG A 33 -3.28 -3.63 7.47
C ARG A 33 -4.24 -2.50 7.76
N ALA A 34 -3.75 -1.27 7.91
CA ALA A 34 -4.60 -0.09 8.06
C ALA A 34 -5.63 0.00 6.93
N LEU A 35 -5.16 -0.02 5.68
CA LEU A 35 -6.03 0.00 4.50
C LEU A 35 -7.02 -1.17 4.47
N TYR A 36 -6.58 -2.37 4.83
CA TYR A 36 -7.41 -3.56 4.83
C TYR A 36 -8.57 -3.49 5.83
N PHE A 37 -8.30 -3.01 7.05
CA PHE A 37 -9.29 -2.97 8.13
C PHE A 37 -10.15 -1.70 8.14
N THR A 38 -9.70 -0.59 7.55
CA THR A 38 -10.44 0.69 7.57
C THR A 38 -11.19 1.03 6.30
N THR A 39 -10.98 0.29 5.19
CA THR A 39 -11.52 0.68 3.88
C THR A 39 -12.15 -0.51 3.17
N LYS A 40 -13.39 -0.39 2.65
CA LYS A 40 -13.99 -1.45 1.81
C LYS A 40 -13.61 -1.29 0.35
N ILE A 41 -13.86 -2.34 -0.43
CA ILE A 41 -13.71 -2.28 -1.89
C ILE A 41 -14.69 -1.24 -2.43
N ASN A 42 -14.23 -0.46 -3.41
CA ASN A 42 -14.95 0.68 -3.99
C ASN A 42 -15.25 1.83 -3.02
N GLU A 43 -14.53 1.90 -1.89
CA GLU A 43 -14.55 3.08 -1.01
C GLU A 43 -13.22 3.85 -1.03
N ALA A 44 -13.31 5.17 -0.74
CA ALA A 44 -12.15 6.02 -0.53
C ALA A 44 -11.45 5.64 0.79
N ILE A 45 -10.12 5.74 0.80
CA ILE A 45 -9.35 5.52 2.03
C ILE A 45 -9.63 6.65 3.04
N PRO A 46 -9.51 6.42 4.35
CA PRO A 46 -9.60 7.49 5.34
C PRO A 46 -8.57 8.58 5.10
N GLN A 47 -8.94 9.82 5.41
CA GLN A 47 -8.07 11.00 5.27
C GLN A 47 -6.77 10.86 6.09
N GLU A 48 -6.82 10.22 7.25
CA GLU A 48 -5.67 9.93 8.12
C GLU A 48 -4.56 9.12 7.41
N LEU A 49 -4.90 8.35 6.36
CA LEU A 49 -3.94 7.54 5.60
C LEU A 49 -3.45 8.23 4.31
N TYR A 50 -3.95 9.42 3.99
CA TYR A 50 -3.63 10.10 2.72
C TYR A 50 -2.13 10.36 2.56
N TYR A 51 -1.48 10.86 3.60
CA TYR A 51 -0.07 11.18 3.56
C TYR A 51 0.79 9.92 3.36
N ALA A 52 0.50 8.85 4.11
CA ALA A 52 1.20 7.58 3.99
C ALA A 52 1.05 6.96 2.58
N VAL A 53 -0.16 7.00 2.02
CA VAL A 53 -0.41 6.51 0.65
C VAL A 53 0.24 7.40 -0.40
N ALA A 54 0.26 8.72 -0.22
CA ALA A 54 0.93 9.65 -1.13
C ALA A 54 2.43 9.37 -1.24
N GLN A 55 3.11 9.03 -0.13
CA GLN A 55 4.52 8.62 -0.16
C GLN A 55 4.74 7.37 -1.02
N VAL A 56 3.84 6.38 -0.93
CA VAL A 56 3.90 5.16 -1.75
C VAL A 56 3.72 5.49 -3.23
N ILE A 57 2.71 6.30 -3.57
CA ILE A 57 2.45 6.71 -4.95
C ILE A 57 3.65 7.48 -5.51
N ALA A 58 4.20 8.43 -4.75
CA ALA A 58 5.37 9.21 -5.16
C ALA A 58 6.59 8.31 -5.41
N TYR A 59 6.83 7.33 -4.54
CA TYR A 59 7.92 6.36 -4.72
C TYR A 59 7.74 5.53 -5.99
N VAL A 60 6.56 4.94 -6.21
CA VAL A 60 6.27 4.14 -7.41
C VAL A 60 6.36 4.99 -8.68
N PHE A 61 5.88 6.23 -8.64
CA PHE A 61 5.95 7.16 -9.77
C PHE A 61 7.40 7.55 -10.09
N ASN A 62 8.20 7.84 -9.06
CA ASN A 62 9.62 8.14 -9.21
C ASN A 62 10.38 6.95 -9.78
N LEU A 63 10.13 5.72 -9.33
CA LEU A 63 10.76 4.52 -9.92
C LEU A 63 10.53 4.44 -11.42
N ASN A 64 9.34 4.83 -11.89
CA ASN A 64 9.01 4.83 -13.32
C ASN A 64 9.64 6.00 -14.09
N SER A 65 10.00 7.11 -13.41
CA SER A 65 10.61 8.30 -14.02
C SER A 65 12.14 8.33 -13.95
N VAL A 66 12.75 7.56 -13.03
CA VAL A 66 14.20 7.52 -12.72
C VAL A 66 15.08 6.98 -13.86
N SER A 67 14.47 6.58 -14.97
CA SER A 67 15.11 6.23 -16.24
C SER A 67 16.05 7.30 -16.83
N GLN A 68 16.21 8.49 -16.23
CA GLN A 68 17.01 9.60 -16.77
C GLN A 68 18.20 10.07 -15.91
N ASP A 69 18.15 9.98 -14.57
CA ASP A 69 19.12 10.71 -13.71
C ASP A 69 19.99 9.83 -12.79
N GLY A 70 19.87 8.49 -12.85
CA GLY A 70 20.73 7.55 -12.09
C GLY A 70 20.54 7.54 -10.56
N LEU A 71 19.57 8.30 -10.04
CA LEU A 71 19.23 8.38 -8.63
C LEU A 71 18.12 7.37 -8.28
N SER A 72 18.48 6.24 -7.66
CA SER A 72 17.49 5.33 -7.09
C SER A 72 16.80 5.97 -5.89
N PRO A 73 15.48 6.22 -5.91
CA PRO A 73 14.79 6.83 -4.78
C PRO A 73 14.84 5.88 -3.58
N GLU A 74 15.07 6.42 -2.39
CA GLU A 74 15.01 5.61 -1.18
C GLU A 74 13.57 5.14 -0.95
N LYS A 75 13.41 3.86 -0.59
CA LYS A 75 12.10 3.31 -0.28
C LYS A 75 11.56 3.97 1.00
N PRO A 76 10.41 4.68 0.94
CA PRO A 76 9.86 5.32 2.12
C PRO A 76 9.39 4.28 3.15
N ARG A 77 9.25 4.73 4.39
CA ARG A 77 8.63 3.98 5.48
C ARG A 77 7.38 4.76 5.93
N PRO A 78 6.24 4.58 5.26
CA PRO A 78 5.04 5.33 5.59
C PRO A 78 4.59 5.04 7.01
N GLU A 79 4.43 6.10 7.80
CA GLU A 79 3.93 6.01 9.16
C GLU A 79 2.40 5.90 9.16
N VAL A 80 1.88 5.06 10.05
CA VAL A 80 0.45 4.86 10.24
C VAL A 80 0.06 5.44 11.60
N PRO A 81 -0.97 6.29 11.68
CA PRO A 81 -1.46 6.81 12.96
C PRO A 81 -1.84 5.68 13.93
N ALA A 82 -1.58 5.88 15.23
CA ALA A 82 -1.89 4.89 16.26
C ALA A 82 -3.38 4.47 16.27
N THR A 83 -4.28 5.38 15.89
CA THR A 83 -5.73 5.13 15.74
C THR A 83 -6.07 4.03 14.72
N MET A 84 -5.15 3.76 13.78
CA MET A 84 -5.28 2.84 12.66
C MET A 84 -4.14 1.82 12.58
N ASN A 85 -3.42 1.60 13.68
CA ASN A 85 -2.42 0.53 13.73
C ASN A 85 -3.10 -0.79 14.11
N PHE A 86 -3.05 -1.78 13.22
CA PHE A 86 -3.70 -3.08 13.42
C PHE A 86 -2.70 -4.22 13.31
N ASP A 87 -2.94 -5.28 14.07
CA ASP A 87 -2.27 -6.57 13.93
C ASP A 87 -2.86 -7.39 12.76
N SER A 88 -2.34 -8.61 12.53
CA SER A 88 -2.82 -9.49 11.46
C SER A 88 -4.28 -9.93 11.61
N ASN A 89 -4.87 -9.81 12.80
CA ASN A 89 -6.23 -10.22 13.13
C ASN A 89 -7.20 -9.03 13.17
N GLY A 90 -6.72 -7.81 12.96
CA GLY A 90 -7.53 -6.58 13.01
C GLY A 90 -7.69 -6.00 14.41
N LYS A 91 -6.93 -6.50 15.40
CA LYS A 91 -6.89 -5.89 16.73
C LYS A 91 -5.99 -4.65 16.68
N LYS A 92 -6.47 -3.55 17.26
CA LYS A 92 -5.68 -2.31 17.38
C LYS A 92 -4.47 -2.53 18.30
N MET A 93 -3.32 -1.99 17.89
CA MET A 93 -2.04 -2.08 18.59
C MET A 93 -1.63 -0.76 19.22
#